data_AF-A0A9P5JBL3-F1
#
_entry.id   AF-A0A9P5JBL3-F1
#
_cell.length_a   1.000
_cell.length_b   1.000
_cell.length_c   1.000
_cell.angle_alpha   90.00
_cell.angle_beta   90.00
_cell.angle_gamma   90.00
#
_symmetry.space_group_name_H-M   'P 1'
#
loop_
_entity.id
_entity.type
_entity.pdbx_description
1 polymer ?
#
loop_
_entity_poly.entity_id
_entity_poly.type
_entity_poly.pdbx_seq_one_letter_code
_entity_poly.pdbx_strand_id
1 'polypeptide(L)'
;MSDFKQIEGLNPQMYDSLHIEDCSWLEAQLDVLSSTHETTSTLKDSPDSRATVERKVVVFTHHPPTSKASDPKHIDPSYPNPISSGFVNDMGKAAEGLELSGNPRKRGVLIRPPIRTWAFGHTHWCFDEMQNGVRLVSNQRGYRDGKENRDLHFRKDFVIVL
;
A
#
# COMPACT_ATOMS: atom_id res chain seq x y z
N MET A 1 -1.27 9.91 24.78
CA MET A 1 -2.57 9.28 25.11
C MET A 1 -2.76 8.14 24.11
N SER A 2 -3.00 6.91 24.56
CA SER A 2 -3.16 5.79 23.63
C SER A 2 -4.56 5.80 23.04
N ASP A 3 -4.66 6.14 21.77
CA ASP A 3 -5.91 6.18 20.99
C ASP A 3 -6.69 4.85 21.07
N PHE A 4 -5.98 3.72 21.03
CA PHE A 4 -6.61 2.39 21.12
C PHE A 4 -7.38 2.13 22.42
N LYS A 5 -7.14 2.90 23.50
CA LYS A 5 -7.92 2.76 24.75
C LYS A 5 -9.32 3.36 24.66
N GLN A 6 -9.60 4.11 23.59
CA GLN A 6 -10.89 4.74 23.32
C GLN A 6 -11.72 3.97 22.29
N ILE A 7 -11.15 2.92 21.68
CA ILE A 7 -11.85 2.09 20.71
C ILE A 7 -12.65 1.03 21.48
N GLU A 8 -13.96 1.23 21.56
CA GLU A 8 -14.89 0.28 22.16
C GLU A 8 -15.52 -0.62 21.10
N GLY A 9 -15.73 -1.90 21.42
CA GLY A 9 -16.47 -2.83 20.56
C GLY A 9 -15.75 -3.32 19.30
N LEU A 10 -14.48 -2.95 19.07
CA LEU A 10 -13.69 -3.47 17.96
C LEU A 10 -13.40 -4.96 18.16
N ASN A 11 -14.02 -5.79 17.33
CA ASN A 11 -13.78 -7.22 17.22
C ASN A 11 -13.26 -7.55 15.80
N PRO A 12 -12.80 -8.78 15.54
CA PRO A 12 -12.26 -9.15 14.22
C PRO A 12 -13.23 -8.90 13.06
N GLN A 13 -14.53 -9.18 13.24
CA GLN A 13 -15.52 -8.97 12.19
C GLN A 13 -15.69 -7.47 11.87
N MET A 14 -15.73 -6.64 12.91
CA MET A 14 -15.78 -5.18 12.78
C MET A 14 -14.52 -4.65 12.08
N TYR A 15 -13.34 -5.16 12.45
CA TYR A 15 -12.07 -4.80 11.80
C TYR A 15 -12.09 -5.16 10.32
N ASP A 16 -12.51 -6.38 9.97
CA ASP A 16 -12.58 -6.83 8.58
C ASP A 16 -13.54 -5.95 7.76
N SER A 17 -14.72 -5.63 8.29
CA SER A 17 -15.68 -4.76 7.63
C SER A 17 -15.15 -3.33 7.42
N LEU A 18 -14.50 -2.74 8.43
CA LEU A 18 -13.86 -1.43 8.31
C LEU A 18 -12.72 -1.45 7.30
N HIS A 19 -11.88 -2.48 7.32
CA HIS A 19 -10.80 -2.65 6.36
C HIS A 19 -11.32 -2.76 4.92
N ILE A 20 -12.44 -3.47 4.71
CA ILE A 20 -13.10 -3.54 3.38
C ILE A 20 -13.62 -2.16 2.94
N GLU A 21 -14.22 -1.40 3.86
CA GLU A 21 -14.74 -0.06 3.57
C GLU A 21 -13.60 0.92 3.19
N ASP A 22 -12.52 0.94 3.97
CA ASP A 22 -11.32 1.75 3.70
C ASP A 22 -10.72 1.43 2.33
N CYS A 23 -10.63 0.14 2.01
CA CYS A 23 -10.10 -0.29 0.74
C CYS A 23 -11.03 0.05 -0.45
N SER A 24 -12.35 -0.07 -0.26
CA SER A 24 -13.34 0.30 -1.28
C SER A 24 -13.33 1.80 -1.53
N TRP A 25 -13.17 2.61 -0.47
CA TRP A 25 -12.98 4.04 -0.58
C TRP A 25 -11.71 4.37 -1.37
N LEU A 26 -10.58 3.72 -1.04
CA LEU A 26 -9.32 3.92 -1.73
C LEU A 26 -9.42 3.55 -3.21
N GLU A 27 -10.06 2.42 -3.54
CA GLU A 27 -10.31 2.02 -4.93
C GLU A 27 -11.06 3.10 -5.70
N ALA A 28 -12.15 3.63 -5.12
CA ALA A 28 -12.93 4.70 -5.72
C ALA A 28 -12.10 5.99 -5.90
N GLN A 29 -11.23 6.34 -4.95
CA GLN A 29 -10.33 7.50 -5.10
C GLN A 29 -9.35 7.30 -6.27
N LEU A 30 -8.79 6.09 -6.41
CA LEU A 30 -7.87 5.79 -7.51
C LEU A 30 -8.58 5.89 -8.87
N ASP A 31 -9.82 5.42 -8.97
CA ASP A 31 -10.60 5.50 -10.21
C ASP A 31 -10.96 6.96 -10.58
N VAL A 32 -11.30 7.79 -9.58
CA VAL A 32 -11.46 9.24 -9.79
C VAL A 32 -10.15 9.86 -10.27
N LEU A 33 -9.02 9.53 -9.64
CA LEU A 33 -7.71 10.08 -10.01
C LEU A 33 -7.23 9.61 -11.39
N SER A 34 -7.58 8.39 -11.81
CA SER A 34 -7.29 7.87 -13.15
C SER A 34 -8.12 8.53 -14.24
N SER A 35 -9.40 8.80 -13.97
CA SER A 35 -10.33 9.39 -14.95
C SER A 35 -10.17 10.90 -15.10
N THR A 36 -9.50 11.54 -14.16
CA THR A 36 -9.29 12.99 -14.15
C THR A 36 -7.98 13.35 -14.84
N HIS A 37 -8.07 13.71 -16.12
CA HIS A 37 -6.94 14.29 -16.84
C HIS A 37 -6.69 15.72 -16.38
N GLU A 38 -5.43 16.04 -16.05
CA GLU A 38 -5.03 17.44 -15.92
C GLU A 38 -4.86 18.03 -17.32
N THR A 39 -5.69 19.01 -17.63
CA THR A 39 -5.52 19.85 -18.81
C THR A 39 -4.33 20.77 -18.54
N THR A 40 -3.13 20.35 -18.93
CA THR A 40 -1.96 21.22 -18.85
C THR A 40 -2.09 22.31 -19.91
N SER A 41 -2.70 23.44 -19.54
CA SER A 41 -2.71 24.66 -20.33
C SER A 41 -1.34 25.34 -20.27
N THR A 42 -0.33 24.75 -20.91
CA THR A 42 0.97 25.40 -21.06
C THR A 42 1.58 25.12 -22.44
N LEU A 43 0.90 25.54 -23.51
CA LEU A 43 1.54 25.97 -24.75
C LEU A 43 0.54 26.86 -25.49
N LYS A 44 0.86 28.16 -25.59
CA LYS A 44 -0.05 29.19 -26.12
C LYS A 44 -0.17 29.21 -27.64
N ASP A 45 0.49 28.31 -28.39
CA ASP A 45 0.65 28.46 -29.85
C ASP A 45 0.48 27.18 -30.70
N SER A 46 -0.24 26.15 -30.24
CA SER A 46 -0.58 25.01 -31.13
C SER A 46 -2.03 24.53 -30.96
N PRO A 47 -2.88 24.59 -32.01
CA PRO A 47 -4.29 24.17 -31.93
C PRO A 47 -4.50 22.65 -31.79
N ASP A 48 -3.46 21.81 -31.90
CA ASP A 48 -3.64 20.39 -32.25
C ASP A 48 -2.99 19.36 -31.31
N SER A 49 -2.61 19.72 -30.08
CA SER A 49 -2.18 18.71 -29.10
C SER A 49 -2.50 19.07 -27.65
N ARG A 50 -3.75 18.82 -27.23
CA ARG A 50 -4.05 18.65 -25.81
C ARG A 50 -3.46 17.33 -25.33
N ALA A 51 -2.18 17.33 -24.97
CA ALA A 51 -1.57 16.21 -24.26
C ALA A 51 -2.23 16.09 -22.88
N THR A 52 -3.02 15.03 -22.68
CA THR A 52 -3.54 14.68 -21.37
C THR A 52 -2.39 14.15 -20.53
N VAL A 53 -2.10 14.79 -19.39
CA VAL A 53 -1.11 14.27 -18.45
C VAL A 53 -1.83 13.31 -17.51
N GLU A 54 -1.42 12.05 -17.51
CA GLU A 54 -1.89 11.04 -16.56
C GLU A 54 -1.39 11.41 -15.15
N ARG A 55 -2.30 11.37 -14.18
CA ARG A 55 -1.95 11.61 -12.77
C ARG A 55 -1.12 10.47 -12.22
N LYS A 56 -0.02 10.78 -11.55
CA LYS A 56 0.81 9.81 -10.82
C LYS A 56 0.45 9.85 -9.34
N VAL A 57 0.14 8.70 -8.75
CA VAL A 57 -0.19 8.57 -7.33
C VAL A 57 0.94 7.89 -6.57
N VAL A 58 1.23 8.38 -5.36
CA VAL A 58 2.11 7.72 -4.40
C VAL A 58 1.32 7.36 -3.16
N VAL A 59 1.43 6.11 -2.73
CA VAL A 59 0.76 5.61 -1.52
C VAL A 59 1.80 5.36 -0.43
N PHE A 60 1.44 5.72 0.81
CA PHE A 60 2.23 5.45 2.00
C PHE A 60 1.40 4.67 3.01
N THR A 61 1.92 3.54 3.49
CA THR A 61 1.29 2.76 4.57
C THR A 61 2.29 2.38 5.65
N HIS A 62 1.81 2.16 6.87
CA HIS A 62 2.69 1.63 7.91
C HIS A 62 3.10 0.18 7.58
N HIS A 63 2.13 -0.70 7.36
CA HIS A 63 2.37 -2.10 6.99
C HIS A 63 2.59 -2.28 5.48
N PRO A 64 3.30 -3.33 5.05
CA PRO A 64 3.44 -3.72 3.66
C PRO A 64 2.10 -4.09 3.01
N PRO A 65 1.94 -3.82 1.69
CA PRO A 65 0.74 -4.20 0.94
C PRO A 65 0.70 -5.69 0.56
N THR A 66 1.78 -6.44 0.77
CA THR A 66 1.87 -7.88 0.49
C THR A 66 2.82 -8.56 1.46
N SER A 67 2.58 -9.83 1.78
CA SER A 67 3.45 -10.64 2.63
C SER A 67 4.84 -10.88 2.04
N LYS A 68 5.01 -10.78 0.73
CA LYS A 68 6.33 -10.89 0.08
C LYS A 68 7.34 -9.85 0.58
N ALA A 69 6.85 -8.74 1.14
CA ALA A 69 7.67 -7.63 1.60
C ALA A 69 8.15 -7.74 3.06
N SER A 70 7.97 -8.92 3.66
CA SER A 70 8.53 -9.27 4.97
C SER A 70 9.92 -9.90 4.82
N ASP A 71 10.72 -9.87 5.89
CA ASP A 71 11.99 -10.62 5.96
C ASP A 71 11.74 -12.09 5.58
N PRO A 72 12.50 -12.68 4.63
CA PRO A 72 12.34 -14.06 4.18
C PRO A 72 12.20 -15.09 5.31
N LYS A 73 12.86 -14.88 6.46
CA LYS A 73 12.76 -15.78 7.62
C LYS A 73 11.36 -15.87 8.22
N HIS A 74 10.50 -14.87 7.96
CA HIS A 74 9.12 -14.80 8.48
C HIS A 74 8.07 -15.33 7.49
N ILE A 75 8.48 -15.64 6.26
CA ILE A 75 7.59 -16.15 5.20
C ILE A 75 8.01 -17.52 4.69
N ASP A 76 8.94 -18.19 5.38
CA ASP A 76 9.35 -19.55 5.08
C ASP A 76 8.14 -20.49 5.21
N PRO A 77 7.69 -21.14 4.12
CA PRO A 77 6.56 -22.06 4.15
C PRO A 77 6.81 -23.29 5.04
N SER A 78 8.06 -23.59 5.36
CA SER A 78 8.44 -24.67 6.28
C SER A 78 8.13 -24.34 7.74
N TYR A 79 7.95 -23.05 8.05
CA TYR A 79 7.66 -22.52 9.39
C TYR A 79 6.45 -21.57 9.35
N PRO A 80 5.22 -22.11 9.20
CA PRO A 80 4.02 -21.30 9.09
C PRO A 80 3.81 -20.46 10.36
N ASN A 81 3.71 -19.14 10.18
CA ASN A 81 3.45 -18.21 11.27
C ASN A 81 1.96 -17.79 11.26
N PRO A 82 1.15 -18.26 12.23
CA PRO A 82 -0.29 -17.99 12.27
C PRO A 82 -0.63 -16.52 12.56
N ILE A 83 0.33 -15.71 13.04
CA ILE A 83 0.13 -14.29 13.31
C ILE A 83 0.69 -13.38 12.20
N SER A 84 1.17 -13.95 11.09
CA SER A 84 1.77 -13.20 9.97
C SER A 84 0.82 -12.19 9.32
N SER A 85 -0.50 -12.44 9.39
CA SER A 85 -1.53 -11.50 8.91
C SER A 85 -1.52 -10.16 9.66
N GLY A 86 -1.06 -10.13 10.91
CA GLY A 86 -0.95 -8.90 11.70
C GLY A 86 0.14 -7.93 11.22
N PHE A 87 0.95 -8.33 10.25
CA PHE A 87 2.11 -7.58 9.76
C PHE A 87 1.93 -7.09 8.32
N VAL A 88 0.77 -7.30 7.68
CA VAL A 88 0.51 -6.99 6.28
C VAL A 88 -0.89 -6.42 6.10
N ASN A 89 -1.08 -5.54 5.12
CA ASN A 89 -2.41 -5.00 4.77
C ASN A 89 -3.13 -5.81 3.67
N ASP A 90 -2.44 -6.75 3.02
CA ASP A 90 -2.93 -7.59 1.91
C ASP A 90 -3.74 -6.85 0.82
N MET A 91 -3.09 -5.87 0.18
CA MET A 91 -3.64 -5.02 -0.88
C MET A 91 -3.37 -5.57 -2.30
N GLY A 92 -2.56 -6.63 -2.40
CA GLY A 92 -2.09 -7.19 -3.67
C GLY A 92 -3.04 -8.19 -4.33
N LYS A 93 -4.15 -8.54 -3.67
CA LYS A 93 -5.15 -9.50 -4.15
C LYS A 93 -6.53 -8.87 -4.13
N ALA A 94 -7.35 -9.26 -5.11
CA ALA A 94 -8.78 -9.04 -5.03
C ALA A 94 -9.33 -9.78 -3.80
N ALA A 95 -10.30 -9.19 -3.12
CA ALA A 95 -10.93 -9.76 -1.95
C ALA A 95 -12.44 -9.56 -2.02
N GLU A 96 -13.19 -10.45 -1.38
CA GLU A 96 -14.64 -10.32 -1.23
C GLU A 96 -14.98 -10.25 0.26
N GLY A 97 -15.96 -9.43 0.62
CA GLY A 97 -16.42 -9.35 2.00
C GLY A 97 -17.66 -8.48 2.16
N LEU A 98 -18.02 -8.22 3.42
CA LEU A 98 -19.22 -7.50 3.80
C LEU A 98 -18.86 -6.18 4.49
N GLU A 99 -19.29 -5.06 3.91
CA GLU A 99 -19.22 -3.76 4.58
C GLU A 99 -20.15 -3.72 5.80
N LEU A 100 -19.95 -2.75 6.71
CA LEU A 100 -20.81 -2.57 7.89
C LEU A 100 -22.28 -2.35 7.54
N SER A 101 -22.57 -1.83 6.34
CA SER A 101 -23.93 -1.66 5.83
C SER A 101 -24.61 -2.97 5.42
N GLY A 102 -23.91 -4.11 5.49
CA GLY A 102 -24.41 -5.42 5.05
C GLY A 102 -24.39 -5.62 3.53
N ASN A 103 -23.73 -4.73 2.78
CA ASN A 103 -23.63 -4.86 1.33
C ASN A 103 -22.40 -5.73 0.95
N PRO A 104 -22.59 -6.79 0.15
CA PRO A 104 -21.47 -7.57 -0.35
C PRO A 104 -20.65 -6.71 -1.32
N ARG A 105 -19.34 -6.68 -1.11
CA ARG A 105 -18.39 -5.97 -1.98
C ARG A 105 -17.28 -6.89 -2.43
N LYS A 106 -16.94 -6.76 -3.70
CA LYS A 106 -15.71 -7.29 -4.28
C LYS A 106 -14.76 -6.11 -4.45
N ARG A 107 -13.60 -6.20 -3.81
CA ARG A 107 -12.50 -5.27 -4.00
C ARG A 107 -11.58 -5.81 -5.08
N GLY A 108 -11.15 -4.95 -6.00
CA GLY A 108 -10.15 -5.27 -7.01
C GLY A 108 -8.73 -5.40 -6.44
N VAL A 109 -7.74 -5.57 -7.32
CA VAL A 109 -6.33 -5.46 -6.95
C VAL A 109 -5.97 -3.98 -6.86
N LEU A 110 -5.57 -3.50 -5.67
CA LEU A 110 -5.26 -2.07 -5.46
C LEU A 110 -3.85 -1.69 -5.91
N ILE A 111 -2.94 -2.66 -6.00
CA ILE A 111 -1.60 -2.45 -6.56
C ILE A 111 -1.72 -2.38 -8.08
N ARG A 112 -2.05 -1.21 -8.61
CA ARG A 112 -2.23 -0.89 -10.04
C ARG A 112 -2.09 0.62 -10.34
N PRO A 113 -1.94 1.03 -11.61
CA PRO A 113 -2.11 2.43 -12.01
C PRO A 113 -3.45 3.01 -11.50
N PRO A 114 -3.47 4.30 -11.10
CA PRO A 114 -2.47 5.34 -11.35
C PRO A 114 -1.34 5.39 -10.30
N ILE A 115 -1.28 4.40 -9.39
CA ILE A 115 -0.20 4.32 -8.41
C ILE A 115 1.11 4.04 -9.13
N ARG A 116 2.10 4.92 -8.94
CA ARG A 116 3.44 4.71 -9.45
C ARG A 116 4.36 4.11 -8.41
N THR A 117 4.15 4.45 -7.14
CA THR A 117 4.94 3.94 -6.02
C THR A 117 4.08 3.74 -4.78
N TRP A 118 4.30 2.62 -4.09
CA TRP A 118 3.75 2.31 -2.79
C TRP A 118 4.90 2.14 -1.80
N ALA A 119 5.09 3.12 -0.94
CA ALA A 119 6.11 3.10 0.10
C ALA A 119 5.52 2.57 1.43
N PHE A 120 6.27 1.72 2.13
CA PHE A 120 5.81 1.11 3.38
C PHE A 120 6.93 0.85 4.39
N GLY A 121 6.56 0.45 5.61
CA GLY A 121 7.50 0.15 6.69
C GLY A 121 7.14 -1.12 7.46
N HIS A 122 7.24 -1.04 8.79
CA HIS A 122 6.92 -2.06 9.80
C HIS A 122 7.82 -3.31 9.83
N THR A 123 8.16 -3.90 8.69
CA THR A 123 8.84 -5.21 8.64
C THR A 123 10.32 -5.16 9.03
N HIS A 124 10.88 -3.97 9.22
CA HIS A 124 12.33 -3.76 9.44
C HIS A 124 13.20 -4.32 8.30
N TRP A 125 12.58 -4.57 7.15
CA TRP A 125 13.17 -5.17 5.97
C TRP A 125 13.01 -4.22 4.77
N CYS A 126 14.10 -3.99 4.06
CA CYS A 126 14.16 -3.24 2.81
C CYS A 126 13.65 -4.12 1.68
N PHE A 127 12.81 -3.54 0.84
CA PHE A 127 12.13 -4.22 -0.24
C PHE A 127 12.01 -3.26 -1.42
N ASP A 128 12.19 -3.75 -2.64
CA ASP A 128 12.07 -2.94 -3.85
C ASP A 128 11.70 -3.85 -5.02
N GLU A 129 10.42 -3.92 -5.34
CA GLU A 129 9.90 -4.78 -6.41
C GLU A 129 8.85 -4.04 -7.25
N MET A 130 8.79 -4.37 -8.54
CA MET A 130 7.72 -3.92 -9.43
C MET A 130 6.58 -4.93 -9.42
N GLN A 131 5.38 -4.51 -9.05
CA GLN A 131 4.16 -5.31 -9.14
C GLN A 131 3.09 -4.53 -9.92
N ASN A 132 2.59 -5.10 -11.01
CA ASN A 132 1.53 -4.50 -11.84
C ASN A 132 1.81 -3.03 -12.27
N GLY A 133 3.07 -2.70 -12.58
CA GLY A 133 3.47 -1.32 -12.94
C GLY A 133 3.65 -0.37 -11.75
N VAL A 134 3.41 -0.82 -10.52
CA VAL A 134 3.64 -0.09 -9.28
C VAL A 134 4.95 -0.51 -8.65
N ARG A 135 5.78 0.44 -8.23
CA ARG A 135 6.98 0.16 -7.43
C ARG A 135 6.60 0.01 -5.95
N LEU A 136 6.72 -1.19 -5.40
CA LEU A 136 6.55 -1.47 -3.98
C LEU A 136 7.90 -1.30 -3.30
N VAL A 137 8.01 -0.39 -2.32
CA VAL A 137 9.32 -0.04 -1.78
C VAL A 137 9.34 0.24 -0.28
N SER A 138 10.40 -0.22 0.37
CA SER A 138 10.75 0.11 1.75
C SER A 138 12.27 0.26 1.88
N ASN A 139 12.70 1.20 2.71
CA ASN A 139 14.11 1.44 3.00
C ASN A 139 14.29 1.57 4.52
N GLN A 140 14.08 0.44 5.20
CA GLN A 140 13.94 0.40 6.65
C GLN A 140 15.29 0.23 7.32
N ARG A 141 15.59 1.10 8.28
CA ARG A 141 16.84 1.05 9.05
C ARG A 141 16.97 -0.18 9.96
N GLY A 142 15.85 -0.84 10.29
CA GLY A 142 15.79 -1.88 11.31
C GLY A 142 15.81 -1.33 12.74
N TYR A 143 16.15 -2.18 13.70
CA TYR A 143 16.08 -1.84 15.12
C TYR A 143 17.10 -0.77 15.54
N ARG A 144 16.69 0.06 16.52
CA ARG A 144 17.48 1.22 16.98
C ARG A 144 18.81 0.83 17.62
N ASP A 145 18.86 -0.32 18.28
CA ASP A 145 20.05 -0.88 18.93
C ASP A 145 20.89 -1.78 18.00
N GLY A 146 20.42 -2.03 16.78
CA GLY A 146 21.12 -2.80 15.75
C GLY A 146 21.37 -4.26 16.09
N LYS A 147 20.68 -4.81 17.11
CA LYS A 147 20.91 -6.17 17.62
C LYS A 147 20.19 -7.26 16.82
N GLU A 148 19.06 -6.93 16.22
CA GLU A 148 18.49 -7.74 15.15
C GLU A 148 18.86 -7.09 13.82
N ASN A 149 19.61 -7.87 13.01
CA ASN A 149 20.03 -7.61 11.63
C ASN A 149 19.80 -6.17 11.17
N ARG A 150 20.88 -5.37 11.13
CA ARG A 150 20.91 -4.25 10.18
C ARG A 150 20.50 -4.86 8.85
N ASP A 151 19.37 -4.42 8.31
CA ASP A 151 19.13 -4.73 6.91
C ASP A 151 20.31 -4.12 6.14
N LEU A 152 21.13 -4.98 5.57
CA LEU A 152 22.34 -4.58 4.84
C LEU A 152 21.99 -3.73 3.61
N HIS A 153 20.72 -3.72 3.22
CA HIS A 153 20.20 -2.99 2.08
C HIS A 153 19.63 -1.61 2.44
N PHE A 154 19.64 -1.21 3.73
CA PHE A 154 19.30 0.16 4.09
C PHE A 154 20.27 1.14 3.43
N ARG A 155 19.73 2.10 2.68
CA ARG A 155 20.47 3.14 1.99
C ARG A 155 20.13 4.49 2.59
N LYS A 156 21.11 5.14 3.22
CA LYS A 156 20.96 6.47 3.84
C LYS A 156 20.62 7.59 2.84
N ASP A 157 20.99 7.38 1.59
CA ASP A 157 20.86 8.27 0.44
C ASP A 157 19.78 7.79 -0.54
N PHE A 158 18.89 6.92 -0.08
CA PHE A 158 17.82 6.39 -0.92
C PHE A 158 16.85 7.48 -1.35
N VAL A 159 16.64 7.59 -2.66
CA VAL A 159 15.69 8.52 -3.27
C VAL A 159 14.76 7.74 -4.20
N ILE A 160 13.46 8.03 -4.09
CA ILE A 160 12.43 7.54 -5.01
C ILE A 160 12.22 8.61 -6.09
N VAL A 161 12.35 8.21 -7.35
CA VAL A 161 12.07 9.06 -8.52
C VAL A 161 10.77 8.56 -9.17
N LEU A 162 9.83 9.47 -9.44
CA LEU A 162 8.44 9.19 -9.88
C LEU A 162 8.23 9.38 -11.38
#